data_AF-A0A960Q719-F1
#
_entry.id   AF-A0A960Q719-F1
#
_cell.length_a   1.000
_cell.length_b   1.000
_cell.length_c   1.000
_cell.angle_alpha   90.00
_cell.angle_beta   90.00
_cell.angle_gamma   90.00
#
_symmetry.space_group_name_H-M   'P 1'
#
loop_
_entity.id
_entity.type
_entity.pdbx_description
1 polymer ?
#
loop_
_entity_poly.entity_id
_entity_poly.type
_entity_poly.pdbx_seq_one_letter_code
_entity_poly.pdbx_strand_id
1 'polypeptide(L)'
;MALRQLPVEFKDFIRFLNEHDVRYLLVGGWAVGIYGNPRATKDIDFLIAIDDENIENLQKALSAFGAPAVDSEIFQEKGNVFRL
;
A
#
# COMPACT_ATOMS: atom_id res chain seq x y z
N MET A 1 25.12 -4.11 -4.68
CA MET A 1 24.18 -3.16 -4.08
C MET A 1 23.65 -3.79 -2.80
N ALA A 2 23.70 -3.10 -1.67
CA ALA A 2 23.09 -3.62 -0.44
C ALA A 2 21.57 -3.65 -0.63
N LEU A 3 20.93 -4.80 -0.42
CA LEU A 3 19.48 -4.85 -0.31
C LEU A 3 19.06 -3.93 0.84
N ARG A 4 18.29 -2.88 0.53
CA ARG A 4 17.64 -2.11 1.59
C ARG A 4 16.71 -3.06 2.33
N GLN A 5 16.92 -3.20 3.62
CA GLN A 5 15.97 -3.87 4.48
C GLN A 5 14.67 -3.07 4.45
N LEU A 6 13.56 -3.72 4.11
CA LEU A 6 12.24 -3.11 4.16
C LEU A 6 11.94 -2.75 5.63
N PRO A 7 11.62 -1.48 5.93
CA PRO A 7 11.18 -1.07 7.27
C PRO A 7 10.08 -1.98 7.81
N VAL A 8 10.08 -2.19 9.13
CA VAL A 8 9.16 -3.13 9.80
C VAL A 8 7.71 -2.69 9.59
N GLU A 9 7.46 -1.39 9.65
CA GLU A 9 6.15 -0.78 9.46
C GLU A 9 5.59 -1.08 8.06
N PHE A 10 6.44 -1.01 7.03
CA PHE A 10 6.03 -1.34 5.65
C PHE A 10 5.79 -2.83 5.47
N LYS A 11 6.61 -3.66 6.11
CA LYS A 11 6.42 -5.11 6.09
C LYS A 11 5.12 -5.52 6.78
N ASP A 12 4.82 -4.93 7.93
CA ASP A 12 3.59 -5.18 8.66
C ASP A 12 2.38 -4.72 7.85
N PHE A 13 2.42 -3.51 7.27
CA PHE A 13 1.32 -3.03 6.43
C PHE A 13 1.04 -3.97 5.24
N ILE A 14 2.08 -4.37 4.51
CA ILE A 14 1.97 -5.34 3.41
C ILE A 14 1.38 -6.67 3.90
N ARG A 15 1.77 -7.14 5.10
CA ARG A 15 1.18 -8.34 5.69
C ARG A 15 -0.32 -8.18 5.90
N PHE A 16 -0.78 -7.08 6.49
CA PHE A 16 -2.21 -6.85 6.72
C PHE A 16 -3.01 -6.74 5.42
N LEU A 17 -2.46 -6.09 4.39
CA LEU A 17 -3.08 -6.07 3.06
C LEU A 17 -3.25 -7.48 2.48
N ASN A 18 -2.21 -8.32 2.59
CA ASN A 18 -2.26 -9.69 2.10
C ASN A 18 -3.21 -10.58 2.89
N GLU A 19 -3.25 -10.45 4.22
CA GLU A 19 -4.12 -11.24 5.10
C GLU A 19 -5.62 -10.96 4.88
N HIS A 20 -5.95 -9.81 4.29
CA HIS A 20 -7.32 -9.41 3.97
C HIS A 20 -7.62 -9.45 2.47
N ASP A 21 -6.75 -10.10 1.67
CA ASP A 21 -6.93 -10.23 0.21
C ASP A 21 -7.12 -8.89 -0.52
N VAL A 22 -6.43 -7.84 -0.05
CA VAL A 22 -6.46 -6.53 -0.73
C VAL A 22 -5.66 -6.62 -2.02
N ARG A 23 -6.29 -6.22 -3.13
CA ARG A 23 -5.69 -6.03 -4.44
C ARG A 23 -5.08 -4.64 -4.52
N TYR A 24 -3.76 -4.62 -4.58
CA TYR A 24 -2.95 -3.42 -4.68
C TYR A 24 -1.73 -3.65 -5.58
N LEU A 25 -1.09 -2.56 -5.99
CA LEU A 25 0.16 -2.56 -6.74
C LEU A 25 1.17 -1.63 -6.06
N LEU A 26 2.37 -2.12 -5.79
CA LEU A 26 3.48 -1.29 -5.35
C LEU A 26 3.89 -0.34 -6.49
N VAL A 27 3.89 0.96 -6.21
CA VAL A 27 4.30 2.00 -7.15
C VAL A 27 5.35 2.92 -6.52
N GLY A 28 5.72 4.01 -7.20
CA GLY A 28 6.57 5.04 -6.62
C GLY A 28 8.02 4.63 -6.37
N GLY A 29 8.63 5.24 -5.35
CA GLY A 29 10.09 5.19 -5.13
C GLY A 29 10.64 3.80 -4.84
N TRP A 30 9.90 2.97 -4.09
CA TRP A 30 10.29 1.60 -3.79
C TRP A 30 10.23 0.70 -5.03
N ALA A 31 9.18 0.82 -5.85
CA ALA A 31 9.09 0.08 -7.11
C ALA A 31 10.27 0.40 -8.03
N VAL A 32 10.60 1.69 -8.19
CA VAL A 32 11.75 2.12 -9.00
C VAL A 32 13.08 1.67 -8.40
N GLY A 33 13.23 1.70 -7.07
CA GLY A 33 14.45 1.28 -6.40
C GLY A 33 14.74 -0.22 -6.52
N ILE A 34 13.70 -1.05 -6.64
CA ILE A 34 13.80 -2.51 -6.80
C ILE A 34 13.97 -2.90 -8.28
N TYR A 35 13.13 -2.36 -9.17
CA TYR A 35 13.02 -2.82 -10.56
C TYR A 35 13.65 -1.88 -11.60
N GLY A 36 14.02 -0.66 -11.21
CA GLY A 36 14.61 0.35 -12.08
C GLY A 36 15.97 0.80 -11.58
N ASN A 37 16.12 2.11 -11.41
CA ASN A 37 17.36 2.70 -10.91
C ASN A 37 17.26 2.96 -9.40
N PRO A 38 18.25 2.53 -8.59
CA PRO A 38 18.25 2.79 -7.15
C PRO A 38 18.09 4.29 -6.85
N ARG A 39 17.08 4.62 -6.05
CA ARG A 39 16.77 5.99 -5.62
C ARG A 39 16.51 6.02 -4.13
N ALA A 40 16.88 7.12 -3.46
CA ALA A 40 16.45 7.37 -2.10
C ALA A 40 14.95 7.72 -2.08
N THR A 41 14.18 6.98 -1.30
CA THR A 41 12.79 7.28 -0.95
C THR A 41 12.62 7.04 0.54
N LYS A 42 11.73 7.81 1.18
CA LYS A 42 11.36 7.62 2.58
C LYS A 42 10.05 6.84 2.70
N ASP A 43 9.14 7.12 1.78
CA ASP A 43 7.76 6.64 1.82
C ASP A 43 7.58 5.45 0.88
N ILE A 44 6.50 4.68 1.09
CA ILE A 44 6.04 3.60 0.20
C ILE A 44 4.64 3.91 -0.34
N ASP A 45 4.45 3.68 -1.64
CA ASP A 45 3.24 4.06 -2.36
C ASP A 45 2.54 2.80 -2.93
N PHE A 46 1.22 2.69 -2.71
CA PHE A 46 0.40 1.60 -3.23
C PHE A 46 -0.77 2.14 -4.05
N LEU A 47 -0.93 1.67 -5.27
CA LEU A 47 -2.13 1.89 -6.07
C LEU A 47 -3.17 0.83 -5.67
N ILE A 48 -4.38 1.24 -5.32
CA ILE A 48 -5.44 0.34 -4.85
C ILE A 48 -6.51 0.14 -5.93
N ALA A 49 -7.01 -1.09 -6.10
CA ALA A 49 -8.16 -1.35 -6.97
C ALA A 49 -9.46 -0.81 -6.33
N ILE A 50 -10.34 -0.21 -7.14
CA ILE A 50 -11.48 0.60 -6.65
C ILE A 50 -12.83 -0.11 -6.64
N ASP A 51 -12.86 -1.43 -6.86
CA ASP A 51 -14.11 -2.18 -6.73
C ASP A 51 -14.53 -2.34 -5.26
N ASP A 52 -15.84 -2.39 -5.04
CA ASP A 52 -16.45 -2.36 -3.72
C ASP A 52 -15.88 -3.44 -2.78
N GLU A 53 -15.74 -4.68 -3.26
CA GLU A 53 -15.16 -5.79 -2.49
C GLU A 53 -13.73 -5.47 -2.02
N ASN A 54 -12.90 -4.92 -2.91
CA ASN A 54 -11.53 -4.55 -2.55
C ASN A 54 -11.47 -3.40 -1.55
N ILE A 55 -12.39 -2.43 -1.64
CA ILE A 55 -12.47 -1.31 -0.69
C ILE A 55 -12.94 -1.80 0.68
N GLU A 56 -13.90 -2.71 0.75
CA GLU A 56 -14.29 -3.37 2.01
C GLU A 56 -13.11 -4.13 2.64
N ASN A 57 -12.35 -4.86 1.82
CA ASN A 57 -11.17 -5.59 2.28
C ASN A 57 -10.08 -4.63 2.77
N LEU A 58 -9.86 -3.52 2.06
CA LEU A 58 -8.94 -2.46 2.50
C LEU A 58 -9.36 -1.88 3.84
N GLN A 59 -10.65 -1.58 4.04
CA GLN A 59 -11.15 -1.05 5.31
C GLN A 59 -10.90 -2.01 6.47
N LYS A 60 -11.12 -3.32 6.27
CA LYS A 60 -10.79 -4.35 7.26
C LYS A 60 -9.29 -4.39 7.56
N ALA A 61 -8.45 -4.36 6.52
CA ALA A 61 -6.99 -4.34 6.67
C ALA A 61 -6.49 -3.11 7.43
N LEU A 62 -7.00 -1.92 7.10
CA LEU A 62 -6.66 -0.67 7.79
C LEU A 62 -7.08 -0.71 9.26
N SER A 63 -8.28 -1.22 9.54
CA SER A 63 -8.75 -1.39 10.92
C SER A 63 -7.88 -2.37 11.71
N ALA A 64 -7.50 -3.51 11.11
CA ALA A 64 -6.64 -4.51 11.75
C ALA A 64 -5.20 -4.00 11.98
N PHE A 65 -4.68 -3.18 11.05
CA PHE A 65 -3.38 -2.51 11.19
C PHE A 65 -3.40 -1.40 12.26
N GLY A 66 -4.56 -0.86 12.61
CA GLY A 66 -4.71 0.26 13.54
C GLY A 66 -4.60 1.64 12.87
N ALA A 67 -4.82 1.72 11.56
CA ALA A 67 -4.92 2.99 10.84
C ALA A 67 -6.26 3.69 11.12
N PRO A 68 -6.32 5.04 10.99
CA PRO A 68 -7.58 5.76 11.01
C PRO A 68 -8.55 5.25 9.93
N ALA A 69 -9.85 5.30 10.23
CA ALA A 69 -10.86 4.99 9.23
C ALA A 69 -10.74 5.95 8.05
N VAL A 70 -10.81 5.39 6.84
CA VAL A 70 -10.76 6.13 5.58
C VAL A 70 -12.12 6.02 4.91
N ASP A 71 -12.64 7.16 4.46
CA ASP A 71 -13.93 7.20 3.77
C ASP A 71 -13.85 6.43 2.44
N SER A 72 -14.79 5.53 2.19
CA SER A 72 -14.88 4.83 0.92
C SER A 72 -15.05 5.78 -0.28
N GLU A 73 -15.62 6.97 -0.06
CA GLU A 73 -15.79 7.98 -1.10
C GLU A 73 -14.48 8.41 -1.76
N ILE A 74 -13.35 8.35 -1.02
CA ILE A 74 -12.06 8.70 -1.62
C ILE A 74 -11.64 7.72 -2.71
N PHE A 75 -12.19 6.51 -2.76
CA PHE A 75 -11.86 5.48 -3.74
C PHE A 75 -12.78 5.47 -4.97
N GLN A 76 -13.66 6.46 -5.13
CA GLN A 76 -14.59 6.53 -6.27
C GLN A 76 -13.91 6.83 -7.61
N GLU A 77 -12.71 7.43 -7.58
CA GLU A 77 -11.94 7.75 -8.78
C GLU A 77 -10.74 6.80 -8.96
N LYS A 78 -10.37 6.54 -10.22
CA LYS A 78 -9.18 5.75 -10.52
C LYS A 78 -7.92 6.56 -10.20
N GLY A 79 -6.88 5.87 -9.73
CA GLY A 79 -5.55 6.47 -9.52
C GLY A 79 -5.25 6.84 -8.08
N ASN A 80 -6.11 6.44 -7.13
CA ASN A 80 -5.85 6.64 -5.71
C ASN A 80 -4.61 5.87 -5.24
N VAL A 81 -3.69 6.62 -4.64
CA VAL A 81 -2.44 6.10 -4.09
C VAL A 81 -2.49 6.20 -2.57
N PHE A 82 -2.32 5.06 -1.91
CA PHE A 82 -2.10 4.99 -0.49
C PHE A 82 -0.60 5.18 -0.19
N ARG A 83 -0.26 6.14 0.67
CA ARG A 83 1.13 6.43 1.05
C ARG A 83 1.32 6.20 2.55
N LEU A 84 2.41 5.50 2.87
CA LEU A 84 2.94 5.35 4.24
C LEU A 84 4.31 5.99 4.36
#